data_AF-A0AAV5ZT69-F1
#
_entry.id   AF-A0AAV5ZT69-F1
#
_cell.length_a   1.000
_cell.length_b   1.000
_cell.length_c   1.000
_cell.angle_alpha   90.00
_cell.angle_beta   90.00
_cell.angle_gamma   90.00
#
_symmetry.space_group_name_H-M   'P 1'
#
loop_
_entity.id
_entity.type
_entity.pdbx_description
1 polymer ?
#
loop_
_entity_poly.entity_id
_entity_poly.type
_entity_poly.pdbx_seq_one_letter_code
_entity_poly.pdbx_strand_id
1 'polypeptide(L)'
;MATYVLVHGAYQGGWIWKPVAERLRAAGHLVYAPTLEGCAERRDQIRAGITVGTHAREVAQLLFYEDLREVVLVGTSSGGMVICKAAELAGERIARLVFVDALALLPGERVADIVSRPPAETTELTIAPSRADAEARMFADLEPALRAWALARYTPHPIAALEAPMEPTNFWERAWPAAVIRCRRAKNPPESHQRRTAEHLKASYAELDTGHYPMLSQPGELVDLLTRER
;
A
#
# COMPACT_ATOMS: atom_id res chain seq x y z
N MET A 1 15.62 15.12 9.05
CA MET A 1 15.34 14.76 7.65
C MET A 1 15.29 13.24 7.55
N ALA A 2 14.34 12.68 6.80
CA ALA A 2 14.22 11.24 6.54
C ALA A 2 13.75 11.05 5.09
N THR A 3 13.92 9.85 4.53
CA THR A 3 13.48 9.51 3.18
C THR A 3 12.30 8.56 3.24
N TYR A 4 11.18 8.95 2.62
CA TYR A 4 9.97 8.13 2.55
C TYR A 4 9.75 7.64 1.12
N VAL A 5 9.40 6.37 0.98
CA VAL A 5 8.87 5.80 -0.26
C VAL A 5 7.48 5.26 0.04
N LEU A 6 6.46 5.84 -0.61
CA LEU A 6 5.05 5.60 -0.34
C LEU A 6 4.44 4.76 -1.47
N VAL A 7 4.13 3.50 -1.18
CA VAL A 7 3.64 2.50 -2.13
C VAL A 7 2.13 2.37 -2.02
N HIS A 8 1.43 2.64 -3.13
CA HIS A 8 -0.03 2.59 -3.17
C HIS A 8 -0.57 1.15 -3.23
N GLY A 9 -1.87 1.01 -2.94
CA GLY A 9 -2.59 -0.25 -3.05
C GLY A 9 -3.33 -0.42 -4.38
N ALA A 10 -4.18 -1.45 -4.43
CA ALA A 10 -4.99 -1.78 -5.58
C ALA A 10 -5.86 -0.60 -6.04
N TYR A 11 -6.00 -0.48 -7.36
CA TYR A 11 -6.82 0.51 -8.05
C TYR A 11 -6.41 1.98 -7.92
N GLN A 12 -5.29 2.24 -7.26
CA GLN A 12 -4.75 3.59 -7.05
C GLN A 12 -3.47 3.80 -7.88
N GLY A 13 -2.87 4.97 -7.72
CA GLY A 13 -1.50 5.30 -8.14
C GLY A 13 -0.82 6.11 -7.04
N GLY A 14 0.39 6.64 -7.32
CA GLY A 14 1.12 7.52 -6.40
C GLY A 14 0.33 8.75 -5.96
N TRP A 15 -0.66 9.17 -6.77
CA TRP A 15 -1.58 10.26 -6.47
C TRP A 15 -2.32 10.12 -5.13
N ILE A 16 -2.56 8.89 -4.65
CA ILE A 16 -3.29 8.65 -3.38
C ILE A 16 -2.52 9.25 -2.20
N TRP A 17 -1.19 9.30 -2.30
CA TRP A 17 -0.32 9.81 -1.25
C TRP A 17 -0.10 11.32 -1.33
N LYS A 18 -0.66 12.02 -2.31
CA LYS A 18 -0.39 13.45 -2.54
C LYS A 18 -0.50 14.30 -1.26
N PRO A 19 -1.58 14.23 -0.45
CA PRO A 19 -1.69 15.06 0.75
C PRO A 19 -0.63 14.76 1.82
N VAL A 20 -0.27 13.48 1.98
CA VAL A 20 0.77 13.02 2.92
C VAL A 20 2.15 13.43 2.44
N ALA A 21 2.44 13.24 1.14
CA ALA A 21 3.72 13.59 0.54
C ALA A 21 4.00 15.10 0.61
N GLU A 22 2.99 15.93 0.36
CA GLU A 22 3.10 17.39 0.50
C GLU A 22 3.46 17.80 1.94
N ARG A 23 2.81 17.19 2.94
CA ARG A 23 3.07 17.47 4.37
C ARG A 23 4.44 17.01 4.81
N LEU A 24 4.86 15.80 4.43
CA LEU A 24 6.19 15.28 4.74
C LEU A 24 7.29 16.14 4.08
N ARG A 25 7.10 16.57 2.82
CA ARG A 25 8.03 17.49 2.14
C ARG A 25 8.09 18.86 2.83
N ALA A 26 6.95 19.41 3.24
CA ALA A 26 6.88 20.66 4.00
C ALA A 26 7.61 20.57 5.36
N ALA A 27 7.64 19.38 5.96
CA ALA A 27 8.42 19.08 7.17
C ALA A 27 9.91 18.79 6.90
N GLY A 28 10.39 18.96 5.67
CA GLY A 28 11.80 18.81 5.29
C GLY A 28 12.25 17.37 5.06
N HIS A 29 11.33 16.46 4.76
CA HIS A 29 11.65 15.08 4.36
C HIS A 29 11.76 14.93 2.84
N LEU A 30 12.56 13.97 2.39
CA LEU A 30 12.57 13.53 1.00
C LEU A 30 11.46 12.49 0.81
N VAL A 31 10.64 12.63 -0.24
CA VAL A 31 9.47 11.76 -0.42
C VAL A 31 9.29 11.36 -1.88
N TYR A 32 9.24 10.06 -2.11
CA TYR A 32 8.84 9.43 -3.36
C TYR A 32 7.49 8.73 -3.18
N ALA A 33 6.61 8.87 -4.16
CA ALA A 33 5.32 8.18 -4.20
C ALA A 33 5.11 7.64 -5.63
N PRO A 34 5.86 6.60 -6.04
CA PRO A 34 5.79 6.08 -7.40
C PRO A 34 4.43 5.46 -7.69
N THR A 35 4.00 5.54 -8.95
CA THR A 35 2.91 4.73 -9.48
C THR A 35 3.49 3.43 -10.03
N LEU A 36 2.94 2.30 -9.60
CA LEU A 36 3.34 0.96 -10.02
C LEU A 36 2.92 0.67 -11.46
N GLU A 37 3.65 -0.21 -12.16
CA GLU A 37 3.35 -0.63 -13.54
C GLU A 37 1.87 -1.04 -13.72
N GLY A 38 1.26 -0.57 -14.81
CA GLY A 38 -0.14 -0.89 -15.15
C GLY A 38 -1.20 -0.19 -14.29
N CYS A 39 -0.83 0.80 -13.47
CA CYS A 39 -1.75 1.53 -12.59
C CYS A 39 -1.84 3.02 -12.95
N ALA A 40 -2.99 3.67 -12.70
CA ALA A 40 -3.20 5.11 -12.80
C ALA A 40 -2.68 5.75 -14.11
N GLU A 41 -1.74 6.71 -14.04
CA GLU A 41 -1.14 7.35 -15.22
C GLU A 41 -0.28 6.38 -16.06
N ARG A 42 0.06 5.21 -15.51
CA ARG A 42 0.75 4.10 -16.18
C ARG A 42 -0.22 2.98 -16.60
N ARG A 43 -1.54 3.18 -16.55
CA ARG A 43 -2.55 2.15 -16.89
C ARG A 43 -2.37 1.57 -18.30
N ASP A 44 -1.88 2.36 -19.25
CA ASP A 44 -1.68 1.93 -20.64
C ASP A 44 -0.46 0.98 -20.78
N GLN A 45 0.33 0.80 -19.71
CA GLN A 45 1.41 -0.20 -19.64
C GLN A 45 0.90 -1.58 -19.19
N ILE A 46 -0.42 -1.76 -19.06
CA ILE A 46 -1.01 -3.03 -18.64
C ILE A 46 -0.65 -4.16 -19.61
N ARG A 47 -0.20 -5.29 -19.04
CA ARG A 47 0.17 -6.51 -19.77
C ARG A 47 0.06 -7.72 -18.86
N ALA A 48 0.05 -8.91 -19.45
CA ALA A 48 0.05 -10.15 -18.69
C ALA A 48 1.33 -10.27 -17.84
N GLY A 49 1.20 -10.92 -16.68
CA GLY A 49 2.34 -11.23 -15.81
C GLY A 49 2.89 -10.05 -15.00
N ILE A 50 2.15 -8.96 -14.83
CA ILE A 50 2.46 -7.96 -13.80
C ILE A 50 2.04 -8.53 -12.44
N THR A 51 3.02 -8.91 -11.61
CA THR A 51 2.80 -9.51 -10.29
C THR A 51 3.30 -8.58 -9.17
N VAL A 52 3.05 -8.99 -7.92
CA VAL A 52 3.65 -8.34 -6.73
C VAL A 52 5.18 -8.31 -6.84
N GLY A 53 5.80 -9.37 -7.35
CA GLY A 53 7.24 -9.43 -7.59
C GLY A 53 7.71 -8.43 -8.64
N THR A 54 6.92 -8.21 -9.70
CA THR A 54 7.20 -7.16 -10.71
C THR A 54 7.20 -5.78 -10.06
N HIS A 55 6.13 -5.44 -9.34
CA HIS A 55 6.00 -4.16 -8.63
C HIS A 55 7.08 -3.96 -7.56
N ALA A 56 7.41 -5.01 -6.80
CA ALA A 56 8.46 -4.96 -5.80
C ALA A 56 9.85 -4.73 -6.39
N ARG A 57 10.12 -5.30 -7.57
CA ARG A 57 11.34 -5.05 -8.32
C ARG A 57 11.43 -3.60 -8.79
N GLU A 58 10.32 -3.00 -9.24
CA GLU A 58 10.30 -1.57 -9.58
C GLU A 58 10.65 -0.69 -8.37
N VAL A 59 10.09 -1.01 -7.18
CA VAL A 59 10.41 -0.29 -5.95
C VAL A 59 11.88 -0.48 -5.56
N ALA A 60 12.41 -1.70 -5.59
CA ALA A 60 13.81 -1.97 -5.30
C ALA A 60 14.76 -1.26 -6.29
N GLN A 61 14.39 -1.21 -7.58
CA GLN A 61 15.13 -0.47 -8.60
C GLN A 61 15.09 1.03 -8.35
N LEU A 62 13.94 1.60 -7.95
CA LEU A 62 13.85 3.00 -7.53
C LEU A 62 14.83 3.28 -6.38
N LEU A 63 14.86 2.42 -5.34
CA LEU A 63 15.79 2.58 -4.22
C LEU A 63 17.26 2.54 -4.68
N PHE A 64 17.58 1.70 -5.66
CA PHE A 64 18.93 1.57 -6.20
C PHE A 64 19.34 2.78 -7.07
N TYR A 65 18.53 3.13 -8.06
CA TYR A 65 18.89 4.15 -9.07
C TYR A 65 18.86 5.57 -8.52
N GLU A 66 18.00 5.86 -7.53
CA GLU A 66 17.99 7.13 -6.80
C GLU A 66 18.98 7.13 -5.61
N ASP A 67 19.77 6.07 -5.45
CA ASP A 67 20.68 5.79 -4.33
C ASP A 67 20.08 6.07 -2.94
N LEU A 68 18.82 5.66 -2.75
CA LEU A 68 18.14 5.85 -1.48
C LEU A 68 18.66 4.86 -0.45
N ARG A 69 18.89 5.34 0.78
CA ARG A 69 19.31 4.60 1.97
C ARG A 69 18.47 5.02 3.16
N GLU A 70 18.48 4.23 4.22
CA GLU A 70 17.75 4.51 5.46
C GLU A 70 16.27 4.85 5.20
N VAL A 71 15.66 4.15 4.24
CA VAL A 71 14.32 4.48 3.73
C VAL A 71 13.25 4.01 4.71
N VAL A 72 12.28 4.88 4.99
CA VAL A 72 10.99 4.52 5.57
C VAL A 72 10.07 4.10 4.42
N LEU A 73 9.90 2.80 4.24
CA LEU A 73 9.11 2.23 3.16
C LEU A 73 7.69 1.96 3.67
N VAL A 74 6.72 2.70 3.13
CA VAL A 74 5.33 2.73 3.58
C VAL A 74 4.44 2.08 2.53
N GLY A 75 3.59 1.15 2.92
CA GLY A 75 2.65 0.47 2.03
C GLY A 75 1.24 0.54 2.57
N THR A 76 0.26 0.74 1.69
CA THR A 76 -1.16 0.68 2.02
C THR A 76 -1.88 -0.39 1.22
N SER A 77 -2.87 -1.05 1.83
CA SER A 77 -3.63 -2.14 1.19
C SER A 77 -2.68 -3.18 0.55
N SER A 78 -2.91 -3.62 -0.69
CA SER A 78 -2.00 -4.53 -1.43
C SER A 78 -0.57 -4.00 -1.61
N GLY A 79 -0.33 -2.70 -1.45
CA GLY A 79 1.01 -2.13 -1.39
C GLY A 79 1.84 -2.71 -0.23
N GLY A 80 1.19 -3.21 0.83
CA GLY A 80 1.85 -3.98 1.89
C GLY A 80 2.59 -5.22 1.36
N MET A 81 1.98 -5.96 0.43
CA MET A 81 2.60 -7.13 -0.18
C MET A 81 3.83 -6.75 -1.01
N VAL A 82 3.74 -5.62 -1.71
CA VAL A 82 4.84 -5.06 -2.50
C VAL A 82 6.00 -4.63 -1.61
N ILE A 83 5.75 -3.96 -0.49
CA ILE A 83 6.85 -3.54 0.41
C ILE A 83 7.51 -4.74 1.10
N CYS A 84 6.77 -5.80 1.43
CA CYS A 84 7.37 -7.03 1.96
C CYS A 84 8.37 -7.61 0.97
N LYS A 85 7.97 -7.76 -0.30
CA LYS A 85 8.83 -8.32 -1.34
C LYS A 85 9.98 -7.38 -1.72
N ALA A 86 9.75 -6.06 -1.72
CA ALA A 86 10.82 -5.08 -1.96
C ALA A 86 11.88 -5.11 -0.85
N ALA A 87 11.47 -5.33 0.40
CA ALA A 87 12.39 -5.48 1.53
C ALA A 87 13.26 -6.73 1.43
N GLU A 88 12.77 -7.82 0.86
CA GLU A 88 13.62 -8.97 0.54
C GLU A 88 14.74 -8.60 -0.45
N LEU A 89 14.38 -7.83 -1.48
CA LEU A 89 15.26 -7.49 -2.60
C LEU A 89 16.29 -6.40 -2.27
N ALA A 90 15.97 -5.49 -1.37
CA ALA A 90 16.78 -4.29 -1.08
C ALA A 90 16.78 -3.92 0.42
N GLY A 91 16.73 -4.92 1.29
CA GLY A 91 16.56 -4.72 2.74
C GLY A 91 17.67 -3.90 3.39
N GLU A 92 18.87 -3.89 2.83
CA GLU A 92 20.01 -3.08 3.29
C GLU A 92 19.81 -1.57 3.08
N ARG A 93 18.77 -1.16 2.34
CA ARG A 93 18.42 0.25 2.09
C ARG A 93 17.26 0.73 2.97
N ILE A 94 16.62 -0.16 3.72
CA ILE A 94 15.39 0.11 4.46
C ILE A 94 15.70 0.28 5.94
N ALA A 95 15.41 1.46 6.48
CA ALA A 95 15.47 1.71 7.91
C ALA A 95 14.22 1.18 8.64
N ARG A 96 13.04 1.28 8.01
CA ARG A 96 11.76 0.93 8.64
C ARG A 96 10.67 0.61 7.63
N LEU A 97 9.81 -0.34 7.97
CA LEU A 97 8.59 -0.67 7.23
C LEU A 97 7.36 -0.09 7.94
N VAL A 98 6.41 0.47 7.20
CA VAL A 98 5.13 0.91 7.77
C VAL A 98 3.95 0.39 6.95
N PHE A 99 3.07 -0.34 7.62
CA PHE A 99 1.87 -0.93 7.05
C PHE A 99 0.66 -0.07 7.42
N VAL A 100 0.13 0.68 6.46
CA VAL A 100 -1.03 1.57 6.65
C VAL A 100 -2.28 0.89 6.12
N ASP A 101 -3.03 0.25 7.02
CA ASP A 101 -4.21 -0.56 6.72
C ASP A 101 -3.94 -1.56 5.59
N ALA A 102 -2.79 -2.24 5.69
CA ALA A 102 -2.17 -2.95 4.58
C ALA A 102 -2.34 -4.47 4.67
N LEU A 103 -2.13 -5.12 3.53
CA LEU A 103 -2.05 -6.57 3.39
C LEU A 103 -0.59 -7.01 3.55
N ALA A 104 -0.33 -7.91 4.48
CA ALA A 104 0.95 -8.60 4.61
C ALA A 104 0.67 -10.11 4.70
N LEU A 105 0.76 -10.77 3.55
CA LEU A 105 0.40 -12.18 3.39
C LEU A 105 1.53 -13.10 3.85
N LEU A 106 1.15 -14.20 4.47
CA LEU A 106 2.04 -15.34 4.69
C LEU A 106 2.22 -16.13 3.38
N PRO A 107 3.31 -16.90 3.22
CA PRO A 107 3.50 -17.77 2.06
C PRO A 107 2.28 -18.64 1.78
N GLY A 108 1.84 -18.68 0.52
CA GLY A 108 0.69 -19.48 0.07
C GLY A 108 -0.69 -18.84 0.27
N GLU A 109 -0.83 -17.82 1.11
CA GLU A 109 -2.09 -17.08 1.26
C GLU A 109 -2.42 -16.29 -0.01
N ARG A 110 -3.71 -16.07 -0.24
CA ARG A 110 -4.24 -15.20 -1.29
C ARG A 110 -4.92 -14.00 -0.67
N VAL A 111 -5.06 -12.92 -1.45
CA VAL A 111 -5.82 -11.74 -1.05
C VAL A 111 -7.25 -12.13 -0.64
N ALA A 112 -7.87 -13.06 -1.39
CA ALA A 112 -9.21 -13.56 -1.12
C ALA A 112 -9.37 -14.33 0.21
N ASP A 113 -8.28 -14.84 0.79
CA ASP A 113 -8.31 -15.52 2.09
C ASP A 113 -8.43 -14.52 3.26
N ILE A 114 -8.08 -13.25 3.02
CA ILE A 114 -8.02 -12.19 4.04
C ILE A 114 -9.13 -11.18 3.86
N VAL A 115 -9.44 -10.79 2.62
CA VAL A 115 -10.46 -9.78 2.32
C VAL A 115 -11.64 -10.38 1.59
N SER A 116 -12.84 -10.10 2.10
CA SER A 116 -14.07 -10.42 1.38
C SER A 116 -14.28 -9.40 0.27
N ARG A 117 -14.25 -9.86 -0.98
CA ARG A 117 -14.45 -9.02 -2.17
C ARG A 117 -15.82 -9.32 -2.79
N PRO A 118 -16.69 -8.31 -2.97
CA PRO A 118 -17.85 -8.47 -3.83
C PRO A 118 -17.41 -8.69 -5.29
N PRO A 119 -18.35 -9.07 -6.18
CA PRO A 119 -18.06 -9.22 -7.60
C PRO A 119 -17.34 -8.00 -8.18
N ALA A 120 -16.32 -8.27 -8.98
CA ALA A 120 -15.54 -7.26 -9.69
C ALA A 120 -15.64 -7.54 -11.19
N GLU A 121 -15.47 -6.49 -11.98
CA GLU A 121 -15.26 -6.60 -13.42
C GLU A 121 -13.84 -7.12 -13.66
N THR A 122 -13.76 -8.26 -14.37
CA THR A 122 -12.52 -8.97 -14.62
C THR A 122 -12.30 -9.12 -16.12
N THR A 123 -11.09 -8.83 -16.58
CA THR A 123 -10.59 -9.11 -17.92
C THR A 123 -9.41 -10.08 -17.84
N GLU A 124 -8.81 -10.46 -18.97
CA GLU A 124 -7.57 -11.26 -18.97
C GLU A 124 -6.40 -10.58 -18.26
N LEU A 125 -6.41 -9.25 -18.14
CA LEU A 125 -5.28 -8.46 -17.61
C LEU A 125 -5.58 -7.76 -16.29
N THR A 126 -6.84 -7.39 -16.05
CA THR A 126 -7.20 -6.49 -14.97
C THR A 126 -8.40 -6.96 -14.19
N ILE A 127 -8.47 -6.54 -12.94
CA ILE A 127 -9.65 -6.67 -12.10
C ILE A 127 -9.96 -5.33 -11.44
N ALA A 128 -11.24 -4.99 -11.32
CA ALA A 128 -11.70 -3.78 -10.63
C ALA A 128 -13.18 -3.90 -10.23
N PRO A 129 -13.57 -3.49 -9.02
CA PRO A 129 -14.95 -3.10 -8.76
C PRO A 129 -15.50 -2.16 -9.83
N SER A 130 -16.80 -2.26 -10.13
CA SER A 130 -17.44 -1.24 -10.96
C SER A 130 -17.28 0.13 -10.32
N ARG A 131 -17.29 1.19 -11.13
CA ARG A 131 -17.13 2.56 -10.62
C ARG A 131 -18.18 2.91 -9.55
N ALA A 132 -19.42 2.40 -9.71
CA ALA A 132 -20.48 2.57 -8.73
C ALA A 132 -20.20 1.83 -7.40
N ASP A 133 -19.69 0.59 -7.42
CA ASP A 133 -19.27 -0.12 -6.19
C ASP A 133 -18.07 0.56 -5.52
N ALA A 134 -17.09 1.01 -6.32
CA ALA A 134 -15.95 1.76 -5.79
C ALA A 134 -16.39 3.03 -5.04
N GLU A 135 -17.33 3.79 -5.62
CA GLU A 135 -17.89 4.99 -4.98
C GLU A 135 -18.70 4.66 -3.71
N ALA A 136 -19.58 3.67 -3.80
CA ALA A 136 -20.53 3.34 -2.74
C ALA A 136 -19.90 2.60 -1.55
N ARG A 137 -18.79 1.88 -1.77
CA ARG A 137 -18.18 1.01 -0.75
C ARG A 137 -16.73 1.37 -0.46
N MET A 138 -15.88 1.53 -1.47
CA MET A 138 -14.45 1.76 -1.23
C MET A 138 -14.21 3.17 -0.71
N PHE A 139 -14.80 4.17 -1.36
CA PHE A 139 -14.63 5.58 -1.01
C PHE A 139 -15.78 6.14 -0.15
N ALA A 140 -16.58 5.27 0.45
CA ALA A 140 -17.78 5.61 1.21
C ALA A 140 -17.53 6.49 2.44
N ASP A 141 -16.34 6.35 3.04
CA ASP A 141 -15.94 7.14 4.22
C ASP A 141 -15.30 8.49 3.86
N LEU A 142 -15.12 8.79 2.57
CA LEU A 142 -14.57 10.07 2.12
C LEU A 142 -15.68 11.11 1.94
N GLU A 143 -15.37 12.36 2.30
CA GLU A 143 -16.19 13.53 2.01
C GLU A 143 -16.52 13.62 0.50
N PRO A 144 -17.71 14.10 0.11
CA PRO A 144 -18.19 13.99 -1.27
C PRO A 144 -17.23 14.51 -2.34
N ALA A 145 -16.62 15.68 -2.13
CA ALA A 145 -15.66 16.25 -3.07
C ALA A 145 -14.38 15.41 -3.20
N LEU A 146 -13.90 14.88 -2.08
CA LEU A 146 -12.69 14.04 -2.05
C LEU A 146 -12.96 12.64 -2.63
N ARG A 147 -14.16 12.10 -2.39
CA ARG A 147 -14.66 10.88 -3.02
C ARG A 147 -14.68 11.01 -4.53
N ALA A 148 -15.30 12.07 -5.06
CA ALA A 148 -15.35 12.33 -6.49
C ALA A 148 -13.94 12.50 -7.08
N TRP A 149 -13.06 13.19 -6.35
CA TRP A 149 -11.65 13.38 -6.74
C TRP A 149 -10.87 12.05 -6.81
N ALA A 150 -11.06 11.16 -5.84
CA ALA A 150 -10.42 9.85 -5.80
C ALA A 150 -10.99 8.94 -6.90
N LEU A 151 -12.32 8.90 -7.06
CA LEU A 151 -13.00 8.12 -8.08
C LEU A 151 -12.61 8.55 -9.51
N ALA A 152 -12.31 9.82 -9.75
CA ALA A 152 -11.80 10.31 -11.03
C ALA A 152 -10.40 9.76 -11.40
N ARG A 153 -9.64 9.24 -10.42
CA ARG A 153 -8.28 8.70 -10.60
C ARG A 153 -8.18 7.19 -10.39
N TYR A 154 -9.29 6.57 -10.03
CA TYR A 154 -9.44 5.12 -9.89
C TYR A 154 -9.22 4.41 -11.23
N THR A 155 -8.42 3.35 -11.23
CA THR A 155 -8.19 2.50 -12.42
C THR A 155 -8.28 1.02 -12.08
N PRO A 156 -8.59 0.14 -13.05
CA PRO A 156 -8.39 -1.30 -12.88
C PRO A 156 -6.95 -1.64 -12.46
N HIS A 157 -6.76 -2.76 -11.76
CA HIS A 157 -5.47 -3.19 -11.25
C HIS A 157 -5.03 -4.51 -11.92
N PRO A 158 -3.72 -4.76 -12.12
CA PRO A 158 -3.26 -6.01 -12.70
C PRO A 158 -3.77 -7.24 -11.94
N ILE A 159 -4.44 -8.15 -12.64
CA ILE A 159 -5.13 -9.30 -12.01
C ILE A 159 -4.15 -10.25 -11.32
N ALA A 160 -3.01 -10.53 -11.96
CA ALA A 160 -1.99 -11.43 -11.44
C ALA A 160 -1.33 -10.91 -10.16
N ALA A 161 -1.36 -9.60 -9.89
CA ALA A 161 -0.87 -9.02 -8.65
C ALA A 161 -1.83 -9.19 -7.46
N LEU A 162 -3.09 -9.59 -7.70
CA LEU A 162 -4.11 -9.76 -6.65
C LEU A 162 -4.58 -11.21 -6.47
N GLU A 163 -4.60 -12.01 -7.54
CA GLU A 163 -5.18 -13.36 -7.49
C GLU A 163 -4.16 -14.47 -7.21
N ALA A 164 -2.89 -14.26 -7.58
CA ALA A 164 -1.85 -15.23 -7.33
C ALA A 164 -1.63 -15.41 -5.81
N PRO A 165 -1.39 -16.65 -5.33
CA PRO A 165 -0.94 -16.86 -3.97
C PRO A 165 0.40 -16.17 -3.74
N MET A 166 0.64 -15.72 -2.51
CA MET A 166 1.91 -15.12 -2.13
C MET A 166 3.02 -16.16 -2.32
N GLU A 167 4.01 -15.83 -3.15
CA GLU A 167 5.16 -16.68 -3.41
C GLU A 167 5.93 -16.98 -2.11
N PRO A 168 6.68 -18.10 -2.03
CA PRO A 168 7.62 -18.33 -0.95
C PRO A 168 8.51 -17.12 -0.71
N THR A 169 8.66 -16.77 0.57
CA THR A 169 9.30 -15.52 1.01
C THR A 169 10.01 -15.77 2.34
N ASN A 170 11.23 -15.23 2.47
CA ASN A 170 12.00 -15.19 3.72
C ASN A 170 11.75 -13.90 4.51
N PHE A 171 10.87 -13.01 4.04
CA PHE A 171 10.52 -11.75 4.69
C PHE A 171 10.20 -11.95 6.18
N TRP A 172 9.41 -12.98 6.50
CA TRP A 172 8.96 -13.29 7.86
C TRP A 172 10.03 -13.93 8.75
N GLU A 173 11.15 -14.38 8.16
CA GLU A 173 12.29 -14.95 8.91
C GLU A 173 13.26 -13.85 9.36
N ARG A 174 13.11 -12.64 8.83
CA ARG A 174 13.99 -11.49 9.09
C ARG A 174 13.35 -10.55 10.10
N ALA A 175 14.18 -9.91 10.92
CA ALA A 175 13.75 -8.85 11.81
C ALA A 175 13.69 -7.52 11.05
N TRP A 176 12.61 -6.76 11.25
CA TRP A 176 12.40 -5.46 10.64
C TRP A 176 11.93 -4.47 11.70
N PRO A 177 12.52 -3.27 11.79
CA PRO A 177 11.85 -2.15 12.42
C PRO A 177 10.55 -1.89 11.66
N ALA A 178 9.41 -2.06 12.32
CA ALA A 178 8.12 -2.05 11.66
C ALA A 178 7.05 -1.37 12.51
N ALA A 179 6.08 -0.77 11.82
CA ALA A 179 4.86 -0.26 12.43
C ALA A 179 3.63 -0.70 11.62
N VAL A 180 2.53 -0.96 12.32
CA VAL A 180 1.22 -1.23 11.73
C VAL A 180 0.25 -0.14 12.18
N ILE A 181 -0.39 0.52 11.22
CA ILE A 181 -1.39 1.57 11.44
C ILE A 181 -2.71 1.07 10.88
N ARG A 182 -3.63 0.66 11.74
CA ARG A 182 -4.96 0.17 11.33
C ARG A 182 -5.97 1.31 11.22
N CYS A 183 -6.88 1.21 10.25
CA CYS A 183 -8.05 2.07 10.16
C CYS A 183 -9.29 1.38 10.75
N ARG A 184 -9.84 1.92 11.85
CA ARG A 184 -10.88 1.23 12.64
C ARG A 184 -12.22 1.06 11.93
N ARG A 185 -12.55 1.93 10.99
CA ARG A 185 -13.82 1.88 10.23
C ARG A 185 -13.68 1.06 8.94
N ALA A 186 -12.45 0.73 8.55
CA ALA A 186 -12.20 -0.13 7.40
C ALA A 186 -12.63 -1.58 7.72
N LYS A 187 -13.45 -2.15 6.84
CA LYS A 187 -13.83 -3.57 6.93
C LYS A 187 -12.69 -4.50 6.48
N ASN A 188 -11.91 -4.06 5.51
CA ASN A 188 -10.85 -4.81 4.86
C ASN A 188 -9.58 -3.94 4.78
N PRO A 189 -8.38 -4.48 5.10
CA PRO A 189 -8.16 -5.78 5.74
C PRO A 189 -8.69 -5.80 7.19
N PRO A 190 -9.15 -6.96 7.71
CA PRO A 190 -9.75 -7.04 9.03
C PRO A 190 -8.73 -6.82 10.16
N GLU A 191 -9.21 -6.48 11.35
CA GLU A 191 -8.38 -6.31 12.55
C GLU A 191 -7.46 -7.50 12.83
N SER A 192 -8.00 -8.72 12.70
CA SER A 192 -7.25 -9.95 12.92
C SER A 192 -6.02 -10.04 12.03
N HIS A 193 -6.11 -9.57 10.79
CA HIS A 193 -4.97 -9.51 9.88
C HIS A 193 -3.95 -8.46 10.35
N GLN A 194 -4.39 -7.23 10.67
CA GLN A 194 -3.50 -6.16 11.14
C GLN A 194 -2.75 -6.56 12.42
N ARG A 195 -3.44 -7.19 13.39
CA ARG A 195 -2.82 -7.68 14.62
C ARG A 195 -1.83 -8.81 14.35
N ARG A 196 -2.19 -9.79 13.53
CA ARG A 196 -1.29 -10.88 13.15
C ARG A 196 0.00 -10.38 12.51
N THR A 197 -0.09 -9.35 11.66
CA THR A 197 1.09 -8.71 11.05
C THR A 197 1.96 -8.05 12.11
N ALA A 198 1.36 -7.29 13.03
CA ALA A 198 2.11 -6.62 14.09
C ALA A 198 2.78 -7.60 15.05
N GLU A 199 2.09 -8.68 15.41
CA GLU A 199 2.60 -9.75 16.29
C GLU A 199 3.80 -10.48 15.66
N HIS A 200 3.70 -10.90 14.39
CA HIS A 200 4.82 -11.57 13.70
C HIS A 200 6.05 -10.67 13.58
N LEU A 201 5.85 -9.40 13.26
CA LEU A 201 6.94 -8.44 13.08
C LEU A 201 7.44 -7.84 14.40
N LYS A 202 6.76 -8.10 15.52
CA LYS A 202 6.94 -7.36 16.79
C LYS A 202 6.90 -5.84 16.55
N ALA A 203 6.01 -5.42 15.65
CA ALA A 203 5.86 -4.05 15.22
C ALA A 203 5.16 -3.20 16.28
N SER A 204 5.42 -1.90 16.27
CA SER A 204 4.53 -0.96 16.93
C SER A 204 3.15 -0.98 16.27
N TYR A 205 2.11 -0.66 17.04
CA TYR A 205 0.73 -0.73 16.58
C TYR A 205 -0.01 0.54 16.96
N ALA A 206 -0.59 1.21 15.97
CA ALA A 206 -1.40 2.41 16.14
C ALA A 206 -2.73 2.26 15.37
N GLU A 207 -3.71 3.08 15.74
CA GLU A 207 -5.02 3.08 15.10
C GLU A 207 -5.44 4.49 14.74
N LEU A 208 -6.11 4.62 13.60
CA LEU A 208 -6.83 5.81 13.18
C LEU A 208 -8.32 5.51 13.10
N ASP A 209 -9.14 6.42 13.61
CA ASP A 209 -10.59 6.33 13.46
C ASP A 209 -10.99 6.88 12.09
N THR A 210 -10.80 6.08 11.05
CA THR A 210 -11.15 6.42 9.67
C THR A 210 -11.38 5.16 8.82
N GLY A 211 -11.85 5.36 7.59
CA GLY A 211 -11.98 4.31 6.58
C GLY A 211 -10.62 3.92 5.98
N HIS A 212 -10.64 3.15 4.89
CA HIS A 212 -9.43 2.53 4.32
C HIS A 212 -8.37 3.50 3.75
N TYR A 213 -8.69 4.79 3.63
CA TYR A 213 -7.83 5.79 2.98
C TYR A 213 -7.41 6.95 3.90
N PRO A 214 -6.67 6.67 5.00
CA PRO A 214 -6.24 7.69 5.96
C PRO A 214 -5.34 8.76 5.31
N MET A 215 -4.60 8.40 4.26
CA MET A 215 -3.78 9.34 3.50
C MET A 215 -4.58 10.44 2.77
N LEU A 216 -5.90 10.24 2.61
CA LEU A 216 -6.81 11.23 2.07
C LEU A 216 -7.66 11.88 3.17
N SER A 217 -8.26 11.08 4.05
CA SER A 217 -9.21 11.55 5.06
C SER A 217 -8.55 12.20 6.27
N GLN A 218 -7.40 11.71 6.70
CA GLN A 218 -6.66 12.14 7.91
C GLN A 218 -5.16 12.25 7.64
N PRO A 219 -4.72 13.03 6.63
CA PRO A 219 -3.32 13.08 6.23
C PRO A 219 -2.42 13.72 7.28
N GLY A 220 -2.94 14.56 8.19
CA GLY A 220 -2.15 15.15 9.27
C GLY A 220 -1.82 14.11 10.34
N GLU A 221 -2.85 13.43 10.84
CA GLU A 221 -2.74 12.39 11.85
C GLU A 221 -1.88 11.22 11.37
N LEU A 222 -2.00 10.84 10.09
CA LEU A 222 -1.13 9.83 9.52
C LEU A 222 0.34 10.28 9.48
N VAL A 223 0.63 11.53 9.11
CA VAL A 223 1.99 12.07 9.11
C VAL A 223 2.60 12.10 10.51
N ASP A 224 1.80 12.45 11.53
CA ASP A 224 2.25 12.39 12.92
C ASP A 224 2.68 10.96 13.30
N LEU A 225 1.89 9.94 12.95
CA LEU A 225 2.27 8.55 13.19
C LEU A 225 3.52 8.12 12.41
N LEU A 226 3.66 8.56 11.15
CA LEU A 226 4.83 8.26 10.32
C LEU A 226 6.13 8.90 10.84
N THR A 227 6.03 9.96 11.62
CA THR A 227 7.19 10.74 12.10
C THR A 227 7.51 10.52 13.58
N ARG A 228 6.61 9.90 14.36
CA ARG A 228 6.72 9.67 15.82
C ARG A 228 7.84 8.73 16.25
N GLU A 229 8.23 7.74 15.45
CA GLU A 229 9.18 6.68 15.86
C GLU A 229 10.53 6.83 15.17
N ARG A 230 11.21 7.94 15.44
CA ARG A 230 12.67 8.03 15.25
C ARG A 230 13.39 7.62 16.52
#